data_AF-F7Y5R6-F1
#
_entry.id   AF-F7Y5R6-F1
#
_cell.length_a   1.000
_cell.length_b   1.000
_cell.length_c   1.000
_cell.angle_alpha   90.00
_cell.angle_beta   90.00
_cell.angle_gamma   90.00
#
_symmetry.space_group_name_H-M   'P 1'
#
loop_
_entity.id
_entity.type
_entity.pdbx_description
1 polymer ?
#
loop_
_entity_poly.entity_id
_entity_poly.type
_entity_poly.pdbx_seq_one_letter_code
_entity_poly.pdbx_strand_id
1 'polypeptide(L)'
;MAKGSISIGDEVAIVATVRRRVTADRVSVSIASYGFPHSIIDRTSQVQQGQPIELIGSVTHIDGDLVTVNFGVPITVKLDTLRLVNAYKPPTRQTPLVDKPA
;
A
#
# COMPACT_ATOMS: atom_id res chain seq x y z
N MET A 1 -6.51 17.26 -13.21
CA MET A 1 -6.34 15.86 -12.78
C MET A 1 -5.40 15.87 -11.60
N ALA A 2 -5.96 15.89 -10.38
CA ALA A 2 -5.15 16.05 -9.18
C ALA A 2 -4.27 14.80 -9.01
N LYS A 3 -2.95 14.95 -9.16
CA LYS A 3 -1.98 14.12 -8.45
C LYS A 3 -2.24 14.34 -6.97
N GLY A 4 -3.27 13.66 -6.44
CA GLY A 4 -3.64 13.75 -5.04
C GLY A 4 -2.44 13.29 -4.24
N SER A 5 -1.89 14.19 -3.43
CA SER A 5 -0.81 13.92 -2.51
C SER A 5 -1.22 12.74 -1.63
N ILE A 6 -0.67 11.56 -1.90
CA ILE A 6 -0.83 10.39 -1.05
C ILE A 6 -0.41 10.81 0.36
N SER A 7 -1.25 10.52 1.34
CA SER A 7 -1.04 10.86 2.73
C SER A 7 -0.75 9.62 3.56
N ILE A 8 -0.10 9.80 4.70
CA ILE A 8 0.11 8.70 5.65
C ILE A 8 -1.27 8.22 6.14
N GLY A 9 -1.50 6.91 6.10
CA GLY A 9 -2.78 6.28 6.40
C GLY A 9 -3.65 5.99 5.17
N ASP A 10 -3.30 6.53 3.99
CA ASP A 10 -4.00 6.18 2.74
C ASP A 10 -3.81 4.71 2.40
N GLU A 11 -4.85 4.10 1.85
CA GLU A 11 -4.80 2.77 1.31
C GLU A 11 -4.45 2.86 -0.18
N VAL A 12 -3.30 2.28 -0.53
CA VAL A 12 -2.74 2.33 -1.87
C VAL A 12 -2.60 0.93 -2.42
N ALA A 13 -2.84 0.81 -3.72
CA ALA A 13 -2.57 -0.38 -4.50
C ALA A 13 -1.27 -0.19 -5.28
N ILE A 14 -0.48 -1.26 -5.35
CA ILE A 14 0.64 -1.38 -6.27
C ILE A 14 0.43 -2.59 -7.17
N VAL A 15 0.73 -2.41 -8.46
CA VAL A 15 0.77 -3.52 -9.40
C VAL A 15 2.16 -4.14 -9.36
N ALA A 16 2.25 -5.39 -8.90
CA ALA A 16 3.47 -6.17 -8.89
C ALA A 16 3.33 -7.38 -9.82
N THR A 17 4.44 -7.83 -10.41
CA THR A 17 4.44 -9.03 -11.24
C THR A 17 4.86 -10.23 -10.42
N VAL A 18 4.07 -11.30 -10.43
CA VAL A 18 4.43 -12.55 -9.73
C VAL A 18 5.57 -13.23 -10.47
N ARG A 19 6.73 -13.35 -9.80
CA ARG A 19 7.91 -14.01 -10.38
C ARG A 19 7.86 -15.52 -10.19
N ARG A 20 7.55 -15.97 -8.98
CA ARG A 20 7.48 -17.39 -8.61
C ARG A 20 6.73 -17.55 -7.30
N ARG A 21 6.01 -18.66 -7.14
CA ARG A 21 5.46 -19.08 -5.85
C ARG A 21 6.54 -19.75 -5.01
N VAL A 22 6.81 -19.23 -3.81
CA VAL A 22 7.83 -19.77 -2.90
C VAL A 22 7.21 -20.83 -1.99
N THR A 23 6.01 -20.56 -1.50
CA THR A 23 5.26 -21.46 -0.60
C THR A 23 3.76 -21.38 -0.89
N ALA A 24 2.95 -22.23 -0.23
CA ALA A 24 1.50 -22.21 -0.40
C ALA A 24 0.86 -20.85 -0.06
N ASP A 25 1.47 -20.10 0.85
CA ASP A 25 1.01 -18.81 1.38
C ASP A 25 1.88 -17.61 0.97
N ARG A 26 3.02 -17.84 0.29
CA ARG A 26 3.98 -16.79 -0.07
C ARG A 26 4.35 -16.78 -1.53
N VAL A 27 4.35 -15.59 -2.09
CA VAL A 27 4.63 -15.33 -3.50
C VAL A 27 5.78 -14.35 -3.61
N SER A 28 6.76 -14.69 -4.46
CA SER A 28 7.83 -13.77 -4.83
C SER A 28 7.31 -12.84 -5.91
N VAL A 29 7.27 -11.55 -5.59
CA VAL A 29 6.82 -10.49 -6.50
C VAL A 29 7.97 -9.61 -6.91
N SER A 30 7.90 -9.12 -8.14
CA SER A 30 8.77 -8.08 -8.68
C SER A 30 7.97 -6.79 -8.79
N ILE A 31 8.49 -5.74 -8.17
CA ILE A 31 7.91 -4.40 -8.20
C ILE A 31 8.83 -3.55 -9.09
N ALA A 32 8.28 -2.87 -10.10
CA ALA A 32 9.07 -2.12 -11.07
C ALA A 32 9.96 -1.03 -10.43
N SER A 33 9.54 -0.47 -9.29
CA SER A 33 10.29 0.54 -8.55
C SER A 33 11.36 -0.04 -7.60
N TYR A 34 11.41 -1.35 -7.39
CA TYR A 34 12.25 -1.95 -6.37
C TYR A 34 13.13 -3.06 -6.96
N GLY A 35 14.45 -2.87 -6.91
CA GLY A 35 15.43 -3.71 -7.60
C GLY A 35 15.58 -5.14 -7.08
N PHE A 36 14.92 -5.51 -5.97
CA PHE A 36 15.01 -6.84 -5.38
C PHE A 36 13.64 -7.54 -5.26
N PRO A 37 13.52 -8.80 -5.72
CA PRO A 37 12.28 -9.55 -5.58
C PRO A 37 11.97 -9.81 -4.10
N HIS A 38 10.78 -9.41 -3.64
CA HIS A 38 10.33 -9.59 -2.26
C HIS A 38 9.30 -10.71 -2.17
N SER A 39 9.27 -11.41 -1.04
CA SER A 39 8.24 -12.41 -0.74
C SER A 39 7.14 -11.76 0.08
N ILE A 40 5.92 -11.75 -0.46
CA ILE A 40 4.74 -11.21 0.21
C ILE A 40 3.80 -12.38 0.52
N ILE A 41 3.11 -12.26 1.65
CA ILE A 41 2.06 -13.22 2.03
C ILE A 41 0.84 -12.88 1.19
N ASP A 42 0.54 -13.74 0.23
CA ASP A 42 -0.67 -13.62 -0.56
C ASP A 42 -1.71 -14.59 -0.01
N ARG A 43 -2.77 -14.03 0.59
CA ARG A 43 -3.91 -14.83 1.08
C ARG A 43 -4.84 -15.24 -0.05
N THR A 44 -4.75 -14.63 -1.23
CA THR A 44 -5.53 -15.01 -2.40
C THR A 44 -4.81 -16.15 -3.13
N SER A 45 -5.14 -17.39 -2.74
CA SER A 45 -4.44 -18.63 -3.12
C SER A 45 -4.43 -19.01 -4.62
N GLN A 46 -4.71 -18.08 -5.55
CA GLN A 46 -4.95 -18.36 -6.97
C GLN A 46 -3.97 -17.69 -7.97
N VAL A 47 -2.93 -17.00 -7.52
CA VAL A 47 -2.00 -16.34 -8.45
C VAL A 47 -1.10 -17.30 -9.21
N GLN A 48 -1.04 -17.11 -10.52
CA GLN A 48 -0.14 -17.82 -11.43
C GLN A 48 1.16 -17.04 -11.65
N GLN A 49 2.23 -17.76 -12.00
CA GLN A 49 3.51 -17.15 -12.35
C GLN A 49 3.35 -16.25 -13.60
N GLY A 50 3.90 -15.03 -13.54
CA GLY A 50 3.82 -14.05 -14.62
C GLY A 50 2.55 -13.20 -14.62
N GLN A 51 1.60 -13.48 -13.74
CA GLN A 51 0.39 -12.68 -13.62
C GLN A 51 0.67 -11.36 -12.89
N PRO A 52 0.12 -10.22 -13.35
CA PRO A 52 0.09 -9.01 -12.56
C PRO A 52 -0.88 -9.19 -11.38
N ILE A 53 -0.42 -8.86 -10.17
CA ILE A 53 -1.23 -8.84 -8.96
C ILE A 53 -1.30 -7.41 -8.43
N GLU A 54 -2.50 -7.00 -8.00
CA GLU A 54 -2.68 -5.78 -7.21
C GLU A 54 -2.48 -6.11 -5.73
N LEU A 55 -1.49 -5.47 -5.13
CA LEU A 55 -1.23 -5.55 -3.70
C LEU A 55 -1.76 -4.29 -3.04
N ILE A 56 -2.60 -4.45 -2.01
CA ILE A 56 -3.23 -3.34 -1.30
C ILE A 56 -2.61 -3.24 0.10
N GLY A 57 -2.21 -2.04 0.49
CA GLY A 57 -1.56 -1.78 1.77
C GLY A 57 -1.71 -0.33 2.21
N SER A 58 -1.38 -0.07 3.47
CA SER A 58 -1.49 1.27 4.06
C SER A 58 -0.16 1.99 4.03
N VAL A 59 -0.18 3.28 3.71
CA VAL A 59 1.02 4.13 3.73
C VAL A 59 1.42 4.41 5.17
N THR A 60 2.67 4.07 5.51
CA THR A 60 3.23 4.29 6.86
C THR A 60 4.25 5.41 6.90
N HIS A 61 4.94 5.70 5.78
CA HIS A 61 5.94 6.74 5.71
C HIS A 61 6.03 7.33 4.30
N ILE A 62 6.35 8.62 4.20
CA ILE A 62 6.53 9.31 2.93
C ILE A 62 7.83 10.13 3.05
N ASP A 63 8.75 9.90 2.13
CA ASP A 63 10.03 10.57 2.01
C ASP A 63 10.19 11.13 0.59
N GLY A 64 9.67 12.35 0.38
CA GLY A 64 9.61 12.97 -0.94
C GLY A 64 8.86 12.13 -1.96
N ASP A 65 9.58 11.59 -2.95
CA ASP A 65 9.03 10.75 -4.01
C ASP A 65 8.96 9.25 -3.64
N LEU A 66 9.49 8.87 -2.48
CA LEU A 66 9.49 7.52 -1.96
C LEU A 66 8.40 7.35 -0.90
N VAL A 67 7.58 6.33 -1.04
CA VAL A 67 6.48 6.01 -0.15
C VAL A 67 6.69 4.63 0.41
N THR A 68 6.68 4.50 1.74
CA THR A 68 6.71 3.21 2.43
C THR A 68 5.28 2.78 2.70
N VAL A 69 4.93 1.62 2.17
CA VAL A 69 3.62 0.98 2.31
C VAL A 69 3.79 -0.32 3.09
N ASN A 70 2.89 -0.58 4.02
CA ASN A 70 2.89 -1.79 4.80
C ASN A 70 1.91 -2.82 4.20
N PHE A 71 2.47 -3.91 3.67
CA PHE A 71 1.73 -5.08 3.18
C PHE A 71 1.83 -6.28 4.14
N GLY A 72 2.09 -6.00 5.42
CA GLY A 72 2.56 -6.97 6.42
C GLY A 72 4.09 -6.93 6.62
N VAL A 73 4.80 -6.39 5.63
CA VAL A 73 6.19 -5.93 5.72
C VAL A 73 6.28 -4.51 5.13
N PRO A 74 7.12 -3.62 5.68
CA PRO A 74 7.30 -2.28 5.14
C PRO A 74 8.09 -2.34 3.83
N ILE A 75 7.52 -1.79 2.75
CA ILE A 75 8.14 -1.74 1.42
C ILE A 75 8.16 -0.30 0.93
N THR A 76 9.34 0.21 0.58
CA THR A 76 9.51 1.55 0.00
C THR A 76 9.45 1.49 -1.52
N VAL A 77 8.56 2.28 -2.12
CA VAL A 77 8.30 2.33 -3.56
C VAL A 77 8.14 3.77 -4.03
N LYS A 78 8.34 4.03 -5.31
CA LYS A 78 8.11 5.37 -5.88
C LYS A 78 6.62 5.69 -5.94
N LEU A 79 6.29 6.96 -5.68
CA LEU A 79 4.93 7.50 -5.76
C LEU A 79 4.26 7.21 -7.10
N ASP A 80 5.01 7.29 -8.20
CA ASP A 80 4.50 7.06 -9.57
C ASP A 80 3.98 5.63 -9.82
N THR A 81 4.39 4.67 -8.99
CA THR A 81 3.96 3.27 -9.09
C THR A 81 2.74 2.95 -8.24
N LEU A 82 2.29 3.90 -7.42
CA LEU A 82 1.16 3.73 -6.52
C LEU A 82 -0.13 4.26 -7.13
N ARG A 83 -1.20 3.49 -6.94
CA ARG A 83 -2.57 3.91 -7.23
C ARG A 83 -3.31 4.09 -5.91
N LEU A 84 -3.88 5.27 -5.70
CA LEU A 84 -4.76 5.50 -4.55
C LEU A 84 -6.03 4.65 -4.68
N VAL A 85 -6.28 3.78 -3.72
CA VAL A 85 -7.52 2.96 -3.66
C VAL A 85 -8.54 3.68 -2.80
N ASN A 86 -8.13 4.04 -1.58
CA ASN A 86 -8.98 4.71 -0.63
C ASN A 86 -8.18 5.82 0.08
N ALA A 87 -8.66 7.05 -0.05
CA ALA A 87 -8.09 8.17 0.68
C ALA A 87 -8.50 8.07 2.14
N TYR A 88 -7.51 8.17 3.04
CA TYR A 88 -7.77 8.28 4.46
C TYR A 88 -8.59 9.53 4.73
N LYS A 89 -9.76 9.35 5.34
CA LYS A 89 -10.56 10.44 5.87
C LYS A 89 -10.29 10.52 7.37
N PRO A 90 -9.66 11.60 7.86
CA PRO A 90 -9.52 11.81 9.29
C PRO A 90 -10.91 11.74 9.93
N PRO A 91 -11.06 11.12 11.11
CA PRO A 91 -12.33 11.10 11.81
C PRO A 91 -12.77 12.54 12.07
N THR A 92 -13.83 12.98 11.38
CA THR A 92 -14.41 14.30 11.59
C THR A 92 -15.01 14.33 12.98
N ARG A 93 -14.39 15.11 13.87
CA ARG A 93 -14.80 15.24 15.26
C ARG A 93 -16.24 15.77 15.35
N GLN A 94 -17.15 15.01 15.98
CA GLN A 94 -18.57 15.38 16.06
C GLN A 94 -18.92 16.28 17.25
N THR A 95 -18.11 16.33 18.30
CA THR A 95 -18.40 17.11 19.51
C THR A 95 -17.30 18.15 19.79
N PRO A 96 -17.64 19.44 19.97
CA PRO A 96 -16.73 20.46 20.49
C PRO A 96 -16.20 20.09 21.89
N LEU A 97 -14.95 20.46 22.21
CA LEU A 97 -14.38 20.34 23.56
C LEU A 97 -14.80 21.63 24.30
N VAL A 98 -16.09 21.79 24.53
CA VAL A 98 -16.62 22.94 25.26
C VAL A 98 -17.28 22.39 26.50
N ASP A 99 -16.74 22.72 27.67
CA ASP A 99 -17.44 22.52 28.93
C ASP A 99 -18.74 23.34 28.88
N LYS A 100 -19.85 22.67 29.21
CA LYS A 100 -21.15 23.31 29.30
C LYS A 100 -21.06 24.37 30.40
N PRO A 101 -21.24 25.68 30.11
CA PRO A 101 -21.25 26.69 31.16
C PRO A 101 -22.41 26.38 32.12
N ALA A 102 -22.11 26.46 33.42
CA ALA A 102 -23.07 26.30 34.50
C ALA A 102 -23.97 27.53 34.64
#